data_AF-A0A4S4DJS9-F1
#
_entry.id   AF-A0A4S4DJS9-F1
#
_cell.length_a   1.000
_cell.length_b   1.000
_cell.length_c   1.000
_cell.angle_alpha   90.00
_cell.angle_beta   90.00
_cell.angle_gamma   90.00
#
_symmetry.space_group_name_H-M   'P 1'
#
loop_
_entity.id
_entity.type
_entity.pdbx_description
1 polymer ?
#
loop_
_entity_poly.entity_id
_entity_poly.type
_entity_poly.pdbx_seq_one_letter_code
_entity_poly.pdbx_strand_id
1 'polypeptide(L)'
;MKLWLMLRTYGVVNLRNFIRGHVNMAKHFEELVAMDHRFELVVPRNFATVCFRVSPSALRDHREPSDENCVNKFNCKLLESINSSGRIYMTHVVVGGVYVIRFAVGASLTNYQHVNMAWKVVQDHAHAMLLTSS
;
A
#
# COMPACT_ATOMS: atom_id res chain seq x y z
N MET A 1 10.12 -30.73 8.67
CA MET A 1 9.71 -31.40 7.41
C MET A 1 9.08 -30.49 6.34
N LYS A 2 8.36 -29.38 6.67
CA LYS A 2 7.72 -28.49 5.65
C LYS A 2 8.69 -27.77 4.70
N LEU A 3 9.81 -27.25 5.19
CA LEU A 3 10.80 -26.52 4.38
C LEU A 3 11.47 -27.41 3.32
N TRP A 4 11.92 -28.61 3.72
CA TRP A 4 12.54 -29.57 2.82
C TRP A 4 11.60 -29.96 1.67
N LEU A 5 10.32 -30.17 1.97
CA LEU A 5 9.32 -30.47 0.95
C LEU A 5 9.18 -29.33 -0.07
N MET A 6 9.07 -28.07 0.37
CA MET A 6 8.98 -26.91 -0.52
C MET A 6 10.21 -26.79 -1.43
N LEU A 7 11.41 -26.96 -0.88
CA LEU A 7 12.65 -26.88 -1.67
C LEU A 7 12.73 -28.00 -2.70
N ARG A 8 12.27 -29.21 -2.36
CA ARG A 8 12.27 -30.37 -3.26
C ARG A 8 11.20 -30.29 -4.35
N THR A 9 10.00 -29.81 -4.03
CA THR A 9 8.87 -29.76 -4.99
C THR A 9 8.96 -28.57 -5.94
N TYR A 10 9.23 -27.37 -5.43
CA TYR A 10 9.33 -26.18 -6.27
C TYR A 10 10.70 -26.05 -6.92
N GLY A 11 11.75 -26.46 -6.23
CA GLY A 11 13.12 -26.20 -6.66
C GLY A 11 13.50 -24.72 -6.52
N VAL A 12 14.81 -24.47 -6.54
CA VAL A 12 15.39 -23.14 -6.29
C VAL A 12 14.99 -22.12 -7.36
N VAL A 13 14.86 -22.55 -8.62
CA VAL A 13 14.51 -21.66 -9.74
C VAL A 13 13.09 -21.09 -9.58
N ASN A 14 12.10 -21.95 -9.29
CA ASN A 14 10.72 -21.48 -9.14
C ASN A 14 10.55 -20.62 -7.90
N LEU A 15 11.26 -20.92 -6.80
CA LEU A 15 11.23 -20.07 -5.60
C LEU A 15 11.80 -18.66 -5.89
N ARG A 16 12.90 -18.57 -6.63
CA ARG A 16 13.47 -17.29 -7.07
C ARG A 16 12.50 -16.53 -7.98
N ASN A 17 11.84 -17.22 -8.92
CA ASN A 17 10.86 -16.61 -9.81
C ASN A 17 9.63 -16.10 -9.03
N PHE A 18 9.17 -16.85 -8.02
CA PHE A 18 8.07 -16.45 -7.16
C PHE A 18 8.39 -15.17 -6.37
N ILE A 19 9.58 -15.09 -5.76
CA ILE A 19 10.05 -13.87 -5.07
C ILE A 19 10.14 -12.69 -6.05
N ARG A 20 10.74 -12.89 -7.22
CA ARG A 20 10.85 -11.85 -8.26
C ARG A 20 9.48 -11.39 -8.74
N GLY A 21 8.52 -12.31 -8.88
CA GLY A 21 7.13 -11.99 -9.24
C GLY A 21 6.48 -11.05 -8.23
N HIS A 22 6.62 -11.32 -6.93
CA HIS A 22 6.11 -10.44 -5.88
C HIS A 22 6.80 -9.07 -5.88
N VAL A 23 8.12 -9.03 -6.09
CA VAL A 23 8.88 -7.77 -6.18
C VAL A 23 8.41 -6.94 -7.39
N ASN A 24 8.20 -7.57 -8.54
CA ASN A 24 7.70 -6.88 -9.74
C ASN A 24 6.28 -6.35 -9.56
N MET A 25 5.40 -7.12 -8.91
CA MET A 25 4.05 -6.66 -8.58
C MET A 25 4.06 -5.48 -7.59
N ALA A 26 4.95 -5.48 -6.61
CA ALA A 26 5.11 -4.35 -5.70
C ALA A 26 5.69 -3.12 -6.42
N LYS A 27 6.61 -3.31 -7.37
CA LYS A 27 7.10 -2.22 -8.23
C LYS A 27 5.98 -1.62 -9.08
N HIS A 28 5.12 -2.46 -9.66
CA HIS A 28 3.93 -2.01 -10.38
C HIS A 28 3.00 -1.17 -9.49
N PHE A 29 2.76 -1.60 -8.25
CA PHE A 29 1.99 -0.81 -7.29
C PHE A 29 2.66 0.53 -6.94
N GLU A 30 3.98 0.53 -6.73
CA GLU A 30 4.78 1.75 -6.49
C GLU A 30 4.63 2.77 -7.65
N GLU A 31 4.68 2.29 -8.90
CA GLU A 31 4.46 3.13 -10.10
C GLU A 31 3.05 3.72 -10.12
N LEU A 32 2.01 2.93 -9.78
CA LEU A 32 0.64 3.41 -9.69
C LEU A 32 0.46 4.49 -8.62
N VAL A 33 1.08 4.32 -7.45
CA VAL A 33 1.06 5.32 -6.37
C VAL A 33 1.74 6.61 -6.84
N ALA A 34 2.89 6.51 -7.49
CA ALA A 34 3.64 7.67 -7.96
C ALA A 34 2.91 8.47 -9.05
N MET A 35 1.99 7.85 -9.81
CA MET A 35 1.16 8.54 -10.81
C MET A 35 0.05 9.41 -10.19
N ASP A 36 -0.34 9.17 -8.93
CA ASP A 36 -1.40 9.92 -8.25
C ASP A 36 -0.80 10.91 -7.24
N HIS A 37 -0.78 12.20 -7.63
CA HIS A 37 -0.20 13.30 -6.85
C HIS A 37 -0.80 13.47 -5.44
N ARG A 38 -1.95 12.84 -5.15
CA ARG A 38 -2.56 12.87 -3.82
C ARG A 38 -1.82 11.99 -2.82
N PHE A 39 -0.97 11.08 -3.30
CA PHE A 39 -0.24 10.14 -2.49
C PHE A 39 1.26 10.39 -2.58
N GLU A 40 1.98 10.02 -1.53
CA GLU A 40 3.44 10.05 -1.50
C GLU A 40 4.00 8.71 -1.02
N LEU A 41 5.14 8.32 -1.58
CA LEU A 41 5.94 7.19 -1.12
C LEU A 41 6.81 7.66 0.04
N VAL A 42 6.65 7.03 1.20
CA VAL A 42 7.30 7.51 2.44
C VAL A 42 8.74 7.00 2.54
N VAL A 43 9.02 5.80 2.03
CA VAL A 43 10.36 5.21 1.99
C VAL A 43 10.59 4.46 0.68
N PRO A 44 11.84 4.34 0.21
CA PRO A 44 12.17 3.54 -0.98
C PRO A 44 11.78 2.07 -0.82
N ARG A 45 11.24 1.47 -1.89
CA ARG A 45 10.87 0.05 -1.91
C ARG A 45 12.09 -0.84 -2.15
N ASN A 46 12.50 -1.59 -1.13
CA ASN A 46 13.60 -2.57 -1.26
C ASN A 46 13.13 -3.97 -1.71
N PHE A 47 11.92 -4.39 -1.33
CA PHE A 47 11.38 -5.73 -1.61
C PHE A 47 9.94 -5.66 -2.12
N ALA A 48 9.06 -6.55 -1.67
CA ALA A 48 7.66 -6.62 -2.08
C ALA A 48 6.72 -5.85 -1.13
N THR A 49 7.20 -4.77 -0.49
CA THR A 49 6.40 -3.94 0.41
C THR A 49 6.54 -2.48 0.04
N VAL A 50 5.41 -1.84 -0.28
CA VAL A 50 5.32 -0.42 -0.58
C VAL A 50 4.74 0.31 0.62
N CYS A 51 5.38 1.41 0.98
CA CYS A 51 5.03 2.25 2.12
C CYS A 51 4.58 3.60 1.59
N PHE A 52 3.29 3.90 1.72
CA PHE A 52 2.69 5.09 1.15
C PHE A 52 1.68 5.72 2.12
N ARG A 53 1.32 6.98 1.86
CA ARG A 53 0.24 7.68 2.56
C ARG A 53 -0.38 8.74 1.65
N VAL A 54 -1.56 9.23 2.00
CA VAL A 54 -2.09 10.47 1.42
C VAL A 54 -1.19 11.61 1.85
N SER A 55 -0.71 12.39 0.88
CA SER A 55 0.21 13.49 1.09
C SER A 55 -0.47 14.60 1.89
N PRO A 56 0.25 15.29 2.80
CA PRO A 56 -0.26 16.48 3.47
C PRO A 56 -0.80 17.53 2.50
N SER A 57 -0.22 17.62 1.29
CA SER A 57 -0.62 18.53 0.22
C SER A 57 -2.04 18.29 -0.29
N ALA A 58 -2.49 17.03 -0.33
CA ALA A 58 -3.82 16.64 -0.79
C ALA A 58 -4.94 16.96 0.22
N LEU A 59 -4.57 17.21 1.47
CA LEU A 59 -5.48 17.55 2.57
C LEU A 59 -5.60 19.06 2.81
N ARG A 60 -4.88 19.88 2.05
CA ARG A 60 -4.91 21.34 2.24
C ARG A 60 -6.12 21.92 1.53
N ASP A 61 -7.15 22.26 2.29
CA ASP A 61 -7.91 23.45 1.97
C ASP A 61 -7.06 24.66 2.33
N HIS A 62 -6.89 25.56 1.38
CA HIS A 62 -5.95 26.69 1.45
C HIS A 62 -6.11 27.52 2.74
N ARG A 63 -5.25 27.34 3.77
CA ARG A 63 -4.84 28.42 4.70
C ARG A 63 -3.82 28.08 5.81
N GLU A 64 -3.59 26.82 6.21
CA GLU A 64 -2.65 26.51 7.31
C GLU A 64 -1.77 25.28 6.99
N PRO A 65 -0.59 25.10 7.62
CA PRO A 65 0.12 23.81 7.61
C PRO A 65 -0.78 22.73 8.22
N SER A 66 -1.06 21.68 7.47
CA SER A 66 -1.78 20.52 7.99
C SER A 66 -0.96 19.91 9.13
N ASP A 67 -1.50 19.95 10.34
CA ASP A 67 -0.90 19.27 11.50
C ASP A 67 -0.63 17.80 11.13
N GLU A 68 0.60 17.34 11.34
CA GLU A 68 1.01 15.96 11.08
C GLU A 68 0.07 14.98 11.80
N ASN A 69 -0.46 15.34 12.97
CA ASN A 69 -1.48 14.54 13.65
C ASN A 69 -2.79 14.42 12.85
N CYS A 70 -3.22 15.49 12.17
CA CYS A 70 -4.39 15.46 11.30
C CYS A 70 -4.16 14.56 10.08
N VAL A 71 -2.98 14.67 9.44
CA VAL A 71 -2.59 13.79 8.32
C VAL A 71 -2.55 12.33 8.74
N ASN A 72 -1.98 12.05 9.92
CA ASN A 72 -1.93 10.72 10.50
C ASN A 72 -3.33 10.16 10.80
N LYS A 73 -4.20 10.98 11.41
CA LYS A 73 -5.57 10.59 11.71
C LYS A 73 -6.38 10.33 10.45
N PHE A 74 -6.18 11.11 9.40
CA PHE A 74 -6.80 10.88 8.09
C PHE A 74 -6.36 9.55 7.49
N ASN A 75 -5.05 9.29 7.43
CA ASN A 75 -4.51 8.04 6.90
C ASN A 75 -4.92 6.81 7.74
N CYS A 76 -5.06 6.97 9.06
CA CYS A 76 -5.61 5.94 9.95
C CYS A 76 -7.06 5.59 9.58
N LYS A 77 -7.94 6.60 9.46
CA LYS A 77 -9.34 6.41 9.04
C LYS A 77 -9.45 5.84 7.63
N LEU A 78 -8.58 6.26 6.71
CA LEU A 78 -8.54 5.73 5.35
C LEU A 78 -8.26 4.23 5.37
N LEU A 79 -7.24 3.80 6.11
CA LEU A 79 -6.91 2.38 6.25
C LEU A 79 -8.06 1.58 6.88
N GLU A 80 -8.70 2.13 7.92
CA GLU A 80 -9.86 1.50 8.56
C GLU A 80 -11.03 1.34 7.58
N SER A 81 -11.35 2.39 6.83
CA SER A 81 -12.38 2.37 5.79
C SER A 81 -12.09 1.32 4.71
N ILE A 82 -10.84 1.28 4.21
CA ILE A 82 -10.40 0.28 3.23
C ILE A 82 -10.58 -1.14 3.79
N ASN A 83 -10.09 -1.40 5.01
CA ASN A 83 -10.17 -2.73 5.62
C ASN A 83 -11.62 -3.14 5.93
N SER A 84 -12.49 -2.19 6.31
CA SER A 84 -13.91 -2.45 6.56
C SER A 84 -14.70 -2.85 5.30
N SER A 85 -14.19 -2.50 4.11
CA SER A 85 -14.80 -2.92 2.84
C SER A 85 -14.73 -4.45 2.62
N GLY A 86 -13.82 -5.13 3.32
CA GLY A 86 -13.57 -6.57 3.17
C GLY A 86 -12.92 -6.96 1.83
N ARG A 87 -12.63 -6.01 0.93
CA ARG A 87 -12.08 -6.30 -0.41
C ARG A 87 -10.57 -6.54 -0.40
N ILE A 88 -9.86 -5.83 0.47
CA ILE A 88 -8.42 -5.93 0.68
C ILE A 88 -8.10 -5.72 2.15
N TYR A 89 -6.94 -6.20 2.59
CA TYR A 89 -6.44 -5.97 3.93
C TYR A 89 -5.00 -5.43 3.87
N MET A 90 -4.78 -4.30 4.53
CA MET A 90 -3.46 -3.67 4.69
C MET A 90 -3.21 -3.35 6.15
N THR A 91 -1.94 -3.15 6.48
CA THR A 91 -1.50 -2.76 7.83
C THR A 91 -0.82 -1.40 7.77
N HIS A 92 -0.51 -0.84 8.93
CA HIS A 92 0.23 0.42 9.04
C HIS A 92 1.53 0.23 9.82
N VAL A 93 2.35 1.28 9.79
CA VAL A 93 3.49 1.47 10.70
C VAL A 93 3.62 2.97 10.98
N VAL A 94 4.19 3.33 12.12
CA VAL A 94 4.59 4.70 12.42
C VAL A 94 6.10 4.81 12.36
N VAL A 95 6.63 5.68 11.50
CA VAL A 95 8.08 5.90 11.32
C VAL A 95 8.37 7.37 11.59
N GLY A 96 9.15 7.67 12.64
CA GLY A 96 9.48 9.05 12.99
C GLY A 96 8.26 9.93 13.28
N GLY A 97 7.18 9.35 13.82
CA GLY A 97 5.92 10.05 14.06
C GLY A 97 4.97 10.12 12.85
N VAL A 98 5.39 9.66 11.68
CA VAL A 98 4.58 9.62 10.45
C VAL A 98 3.82 8.29 10.34
N TYR A 99 2.50 8.33 10.20
CA TYR A 99 1.65 7.16 9.97
C TYR A 99 1.69 6.76 8.50
N VAL A 100 2.02 5.50 8.23
CA VAL A 100 2.28 4.96 6.88
C VAL A 100 1.48 3.70 6.65
N ILE A 101 0.81 3.62 5.49
CA ILE A 101 0.11 2.41 5.05
C ILE A 101 1.10 1.49 4.34
N ARG A 102 1.05 0.21 4.67
CA ARG A 102 1.91 -0.84 4.11
C ARG A 102 1.12 -1.77 3.20
N PHE A 103 1.46 -1.73 1.92
CA PHE A 103 1.00 -2.72 0.94
C PHE A 103 2.08 -3.78 0.75
N ALA A 104 1.88 -4.95 1.38
CA ALA A 104 2.81 -6.08 1.31
C ALA A 104 2.29 -7.15 0.35
N VAL A 105 2.95 -7.29 -0.80
CA VAL A 105 2.63 -8.31 -1.80
C VAL A 105 3.34 -9.61 -1.43
N GLY A 106 2.57 -10.65 -1.13
CA GLY A 106 3.15 -11.91 -0.68
C GLY A 106 2.24 -13.14 -0.71
N ALA A 107 0.93 -12.98 -0.94
CA ALA A 107 0.03 -14.11 -0.96
C ALA A 107 0.17 -14.90 -2.26
N SER A 108 0.18 -16.24 -2.15
CA SER A 108 0.52 -17.14 -3.27
C SER A 108 -0.43 -17.08 -4.47
N LEU A 109 -1.65 -16.58 -4.27
CA LEU A 109 -2.65 -16.43 -5.32
C LEU A 109 -2.74 -14.99 -5.87
N THR A 110 -1.92 -14.06 -5.35
CA THR A 110 -1.89 -12.68 -5.81
C THR A 110 -1.33 -12.59 -7.23
N ASN A 111 -1.94 -11.76 -8.06
CA ASN A 111 -1.53 -11.47 -9.43
C ASN A 111 -1.72 -9.97 -9.70
N TYR A 112 -1.32 -9.49 -10.88
CA TYR A 112 -1.43 -8.07 -11.23
C TYR A 112 -2.86 -7.51 -11.20
N GLN A 113 -3.87 -8.32 -11.52
CA GLN A 113 -5.27 -7.88 -11.43
C GLN A 113 -5.68 -7.58 -9.99
N HIS A 114 -5.23 -8.40 -9.04
CA HIS A 114 -5.44 -8.15 -7.60
C HIS A 114 -4.74 -6.86 -7.14
N VAL A 115 -3.54 -6.58 -7.64
CA VAL A 115 -2.79 -5.34 -7.32
C VAL A 115 -3.52 -4.11 -7.88
N ASN A 116 -3.96 -4.16 -9.13
CA ASN A 116 -4.72 -3.07 -9.76
C ASN A 116 -6.06 -2.83 -9.03
N MET A 117 -6.75 -3.91 -8.66
CA MET A 117 -7.98 -3.83 -7.87
C MET A 117 -7.73 -3.20 -6.50
N ALA A 118 -6.65 -3.60 -5.82
CA ALA A 118 -6.28 -3.03 -4.53
C ALA A 118 -6.02 -1.52 -4.65
N TRP A 119 -5.28 -1.09 -5.67
CA TRP A 119 -5.05 0.33 -5.92
C TRP A 119 -6.36 1.09 -6.20
N LYS A 120 -7.25 0.51 -7.01
CA LYS A 120 -8.56 1.10 -7.29
C LYS A 120 -9.38 1.29 -6.01
N VAL A 121 -9.40 0.32 -5.11
CA VAL A 121 -10.03 0.44 -3.78
C VAL A 121 -9.43 1.60 -2.99
N VAL A 122 -8.11 1.69 -2.92
CA VAL A 122 -7.43 2.80 -2.23
C VAL A 122 -7.88 4.15 -2.80
N GLN A 123 -7.90 4.30 -4.12
CA GLN A 123 -8.32 5.52 -4.79
C GLN A 123 -9.79 5.87 -4.54
N ASP A 124 -10.69 4.89 -4.59
CA ASP A 124 -12.12 5.10 -4.40
C ASP A 124 -12.43 5.57 -2.96
N HIS A 125 -11.83 4.92 -1.96
CA HIS A 125 -11.99 5.31 -0.56
C HIS A 125 -11.35 6.67 -0.28
N ALA A 126 -10.14 6.93 -0.79
CA ALA A 126 -9.49 8.23 -0.63
C ALA A 126 -10.29 9.35 -1.30
N HIS A 127 -10.82 9.13 -2.50
CA HIS A 127 -11.64 10.11 -3.20
C HIS A 127 -12.93 10.44 -2.44
N ALA A 128 -13.66 9.42 -1.96
CA ALA A 128 -14.87 9.62 -1.17
C ALA A 128 -14.60 10.40 0.13
N MET A 129 -13.51 10.08 0.82
CA MET A 129 -13.14 10.76 2.06
C MET A 129 -12.69 12.20 1.82
N LEU A 130 -11.90 12.45 0.77
CA LEU A 130 -11.44 13.80 0.44
C LEU A 130 -12.59 14.72 0.03
N LEU A 131 -13.59 14.22 -0.72
CA LEU A 131 -14.79 14.98 -1.08
C LEU A 131 -15.71 15.30 0.11
N THR A 132 -15.69 14.47 1.16
CA THR A 132 -16.52 14.70 2.37
C THR A 132 -15.91 15.75 3.30
N SER A 133 -14.62 16.07 3.11
CA SER A 133 -13.88 17.07 3.87
C SER A 133 -13.86 18.47 3.23
N SER A 134 -14.54 18.65 2.09
CA SER A 134 -14.82 19.94 1.43
C SER A 134 -16.26 20.36 1.69
#